data_AF-A0A7C6DHI7-F1
#
_entry.id   AF-A0A7C6DHI7-F1
#
_cell.length_a   1.000
_cell.length_b   1.000
_cell.length_c   1.000
_cell.angle_alpha   90.00
_cell.angle_beta   90.00
_cell.angle_gamma   90.00
#
_symmetry.space_group_name_H-M   'P 1'
#
loop_
_entity.id
_entity.type
_entity.pdbx_description
1 polymer ?
#
loop_
_entity_poly.entity_id
_entity_poly.type
_entity_poly.pdbx_seq_one_letter_code
_entity_poly.pdbx_strand_id
1 'polypeptide(L)'
;MAGKVIANFLSIFVFVYLILSGVSFCIYAGVNERTNDLLFDVAETVSTKGMLSDEVWAYLNEDLSKMGDFCVEMKLEVCVMAGQTDTYYKIEDILNRKLDPGDRLTIVAYSLEPSIFEKVTGVVLRPAGVKVSIIA
;
A
#
# COMPACT_ATOMS: atom_id res chain seq x y z
N MET A 1 25.92 13.89 43.24
CA MET A 1 26.51 13.19 42.07
C MET A 1 25.55 12.20 41.43
N ALA A 2 24.81 11.40 42.19
CA ALA A 2 23.83 10.44 41.67
C ALA A 2 22.83 11.03 40.64
N GLY A 3 22.26 12.23 40.90
CA GLY A 3 21.35 12.87 39.95
C GLY A 3 21.97 13.20 38.58
N LYS A 4 23.26 13.55 38.51
CA LYS A 4 23.97 13.77 37.24
C LYS A 4 24.17 12.45 36.49
N VAL A 5 24.46 11.37 37.21
CA VAL A 5 24.61 10.03 36.62
C VAL A 5 23.29 9.57 36.04
N ILE A 6 22.19 9.68 36.79
CA ILE A 6 20.84 9.31 36.34
C ILE A 6 20.43 10.15 35.11
N ALA A 7 20.65 11.46 35.13
CA ALA A 7 20.34 12.33 34.01
C ALA A 7 21.12 11.95 32.74
N ASN A 8 22.41 11.62 32.87
CA ASN A 8 23.22 11.17 31.75
C ASN A 8 22.72 9.84 31.17
N PHE A 9 22.38 8.87 32.02
CA PHE A 9 21.78 7.62 31.54
C PHE A 9 20.48 7.86 30.80
N LEU A 10 19.57 8.65 31.37
CA LEU A 10 18.28 8.95 30.77
C LEU A 10 18.44 9.68 29.42
N SER A 11 19.39 10.61 29.34
CA SER A 11 19.72 11.33 28.10
C SER A 11 20.23 10.38 27.01
N ILE A 12 21.09 9.42 27.34
CA ILE A 12 21.57 8.40 26.40
C ILE A 12 20.39 7.54 25.91
N PHE A 13 19.52 7.09 26.81
CA PHE A 13 18.34 6.30 26.43
C PHE A 13 17.41 7.06 25.48
N VAL A 14 17.11 8.32 25.79
CA VAL A 14 16.29 9.18 24.92
C VAL A 14 16.96 9.35 23.55
N PHE A 15 18.27 9.59 23.51
CA PHE A 15 18.99 9.77 22.26
C PHE A 15 18.95 8.51 21.38
N VAL A 16 19.20 7.33 21.96
CA VAL A 16 19.10 6.05 21.25
C VAL A 16 17.68 5.79 20.77
N TYR A 17 16.68 6.07 21.59
CA TYR A 17 15.27 5.93 21.23
C TYR A 17 14.89 6.81 20.02
N LEU A 18 15.35 8.07 20.00
CA LEU A 18 15.11 8.99 18.88
C LEU A 18 15.76 8.51 17.59
N ILE A 19 16.99 7.97 17.65
CA ILE A 19 17.65 7.38 16.48
C ILE A 19 16.85 6.18 15.95
N LEU A 20 16.44 5.25 16.82
CA LEU A 20 15.66 4.08 16.41
C LEU A 20 14.30 4.46 15.83
N SER A 21 13.63 5.46 16.41
CA SER A 21 12.38 6.00 15.88
C SER A 21 12.59 6.64 14.50
N GLY A 22 13.67 7.40 14.31
CA GLY A 22 14.00 8.01 13.03
C GLY A 22 14.29 6.98 11.93
N VAL A 23 15.14 5.99 12.22
CA VAL A 23 15.47 4.92 11.26
C VAL A 23 14.25 4.10 10.90
N SER A 24 13.44 3.71 11.89
CA SER A 24 12.21 2.95 11.65
C SER A 24 11.19 3.73 10.84
N PHE A 25 11.08 5.05 11.05
CA PHE A 25 10.24 5.93 10.22
C PHE A 25 10.69 5.96 8.76
N CYS A 26 11.99 6.10 8.50
CA CYS A 26 12.52 6.09 7.13
C CYS A 26 12.25 4.77 6.41
N ILE A 27 12.37 3.64 7.11
CA ILE A 27 12.03 2.32 6.56
C ILE A 27 10.54 2.25 6.22
N TYR A 28 9.68 2.67 7.15
CA TYR A 28 8.23 2.72 6.93
C TYR A 28 7.87 3.58 5.70
N ALA A 29 8.43 4.79 5.61
CA ALA A 29 8.19 5.70 4.51
C ALA A 29 8.65 5.10 3.17
N GLY A 30 9.83 4.46 3.12
CA GLY A 30 10.34 3.83 1.91
C GLY A 30 9.50 2.64 1.43
N VAL A 31 8.96 1.83 2.36
CA VAL A 31 8.04 0.73 2.00
C VAL A 31 6.74 1.29 1.42
N ASN A 32 6.18 2.34 2.02
CA ASN A 32 4.97 2.99 1.52
C ASN A 32 5.16 3.63 0.15
N GLU A 33 6.28 4.33 -0.07
CA GLU A 33 6.60 4.93 -1.36
C GLU A 33 6.64 3.87 -2.46
N ARG A 34 7.42 2.79 -2.25
CA ARG A 34 7.51 1.67 -3.19
C ARG A 34 6.18 0.97 -3.44
N THR A 35 5.37 0.80 -2.39
CA THR A 35 4.02 0.24 -2.52
C THR A 35 3.13 1.13 -3.39
N ASN A 36 3.21 2.45 -3.21
CA ASN A 36 2.45 3.41 -4.01
C ASN A 36 2.91 3.44 -5.47
N ASP A 37 4.21 3.33 -5.72
CA ASP A 37 4.77 3.27 -7.07
C ASP A 37 4.32 1.99 -7.79
N LEU A 38 4.42 0.83 -7.13
CA LEU A 38 3.97 -0.44 -7.67
C LEU A 38 2.47 -0.42 -8.01
N LEU A 39 1.63 0.12 -7.11
CA LEU A 39 0.20 0.27 -7.38
C LEU A 39 -0.07 1.24 -8.52
N PHE A 40 0.75 2.28 -8.69
CA PHE A 40 0.64 3.23 -9.79
C PHE A 40 0.97 2.54 -11.13
N ASP A 41 2.09 1.81 -11.19
CA ASP A 41 2.52 1.10 -12.40
C ASP A 41 1.48 0.06 -12.85
N VAL A 42 0.89 -0.67 -11.90
CA VAL A 42 -0.21 -1.61 -12.19
C VAL A 42 -1.45 -0.87 -12.66
N ALA A 43 -1.84 0.22 -12.00
CA ALA A 43 -3.00 1.02 -12.41
C ALA A 43 -2.83 1.60 -13.81
N GLU A 44 -1.65 2.11 -14.15
CA GLU A 44 -1.32 2.63 -15.49
C GLU A 44 -1.31 1.51 -16.54
N THR A 45 -0.73 0.35 -16.20
CA THR A 45 -0.72 -0.82 -17.09
C THR A 45 -2.14 -1.28 -17.40
N VAL A 46 -3.01 -1.37 -16.39
CA VAL A 46 -4.42 -1.75 -16.59
C VAL A 46 -5.18 -0.69 -17.38
N SER A 47 -4.93 0.60 -17.12
CA SER A 47 -5.53 1.72 -17.87
C SER A 47 -5.20 1.62 -19.36
N THR A 48 -3.95 1.30 -19.69
CA THR A 48 -3.46 1.24 -21.06
C THR A 48 -3.86 -0.05 -21.79
N LYS A 49 -3.82 -1.20 -21.10
CA LYS A 49 -4.15 -2.49 -21.69
C LYS A 49 -5.67 -2.78 -21.70
N GLY A 50 -6.44 -2.07 -20.90
CA GLY A 50 -7.88 -2.29 -20.72
C GLY A 50 -8.19 -3.65 -20.05
N MET A 51 -7.26 -4.22 -19.30
CA MET A 51 -7.44 -5.52 -18.65
C MET A 51 -6.42 -5.71 -17.52
N LEU A 52 -6.87 -6.28 -16.40
CA LEU A 52 -6.00 -6.85 -15.37
C LEU A 52 -5.75 -8.33 -15.71
N SER A 53 -4.61 -8.60 -16.34
CA SER A 53 -4.22 -9.99 -16.67
C SER A 53 -3.66 -10.72 -15.45
N ASP A 54 -3.70 -12.06 -15.50
CA ASP A 54 -3.05 -12.91 -14.48
C ASP A 54 -1.57 -12.57 -14.29
N GLU A 55 -0.86 -12.19 -15.36
CA GLU A 55 0.55 -11.78 -15.30
C GLU A 55 0.73 -10.50 -14.49
N VAL A 56 -0.11 -9.49 -14.70
CA VAL A 56 -0.05 -8.21 -13.97
C VAL A 56 -0.44 -8.42 -12.51
N TRP A 57 -1.41 -9.30 -12.26
CA TRP A 57 -1.82 -9.67 -10.91
C TRP A 57 -0.74 -10.48 -10.17
N ALA A 58 -0.09 -11.43 -10.84
CA ALA A 58 1.03 -12.17 -10.29
C ALA A 58 2.21 -11.24 -9.99
N TYR A 59 2.54 -10.33 -10.90
CA TYR A 59 3.56 -9.30 -10.71
C TYR A 59 3.30 -8.46 -9.46
N LEU A 60 2.08 -7.94 -9.29
CA LEU A 60 1.69 -7.16 -8.12
C LEU A 60 1.90 -7.94 -6.81
N ASN A 61 1.40 -9.18 -6.75
CA ASN A 61 1.51 -9.99 -5.53
C ASN A 61 2.94 -10.40 -5.22
N GLU A 62 3.72 -10.77 -6.24
CA GLU A 62 5.11 -11.17 -6.05
C GLU A 62 5.94 -10.00 -5.54
N ASP A 63 5.80 -8.81 -6.13
CA ASP A 63 6.58 -7.64 -5.73
C ASP A 63 6.12 -7.08 -4.38
N LEU A 64 4.83 -7.11 -4.05
CA LEU A 64 4.35 -6.77 -2.71
C LEU A 64 4.89 -7.72 -1.64
N SER A 65 4.94 -9.03 -1.92
CA SER A 65 5.43 -10.03 -0.96
C SER A 65 6.91 -9.82 -0.57
N LYS A 66 7.70 -9.19 -1.46
CA LYS A 66 9.10 -8.83 -1.17
C LYS A 66 9.22 -7.68 -0.17
N MET A 67 8.16 -6.89 0.00
CA MET A 67 8.13 -5.71 0.88
C MET A 67 7.50 -6.01 2.25
N GLY A 68 6.70 -7.08 2.36
CA GLY A 68 6.04 -7.50 3.59
C GLY A 68 4.72 -8.23 3.34
N ASP A 69 3.95 -8.43 4.40
CA ASP A 69 2.63 -9.06 4.32
C ASP A 69 1.56 -8.01 4.03
N PHE A 70 1.04 -8.05 2.80
CA PHE A 70 -0.01 -7.15 2.34
C PHE A 70 -1.30 -7.90 2.00
N CYS A 71 -2.43 -7.28 2.30
CA CYS A 71 -3.72 -7.63 1.73
C CYS A 71 -4.03 -6.64 0.60
N VAL A 72 -4.35 -7.16 -0.58
CA VAL A 72 -4.77 -6.34 -1.72
C VAL A 72 -6.27 -6.49 -1.92
N GLU A 73 -6.97 -5.37 -1.88
CA GLU A 73 -8.39 -5.29 -2.19
C GLU A 73 -8.60 -4.54 -3.49
N MET A 74 -9.57 -4.99 -4.29
CA MET A 74 -9.91 -4.37 -5.56
C MET A 74 -11.40 -4.08 -5.63
N LYS A 75 -11.71 -2.98 -6.30
CA LYS A 75 -13.08 -2.59 -6.65
C LYS A 75 -13.11 -2.16 -8.10
N LEU A 76 -13.86 -2.88 -8.93
CA LEU A 76 -14.11 -2.52 -10.32
C LEU A 76 -15.51 -1.91 -10.44
N GLU A 77 -15.59 -0.74 -11.05
CA GLU A 77 -16.82 -0.02 -11.38
C GLU A 77 -16.97 0.00 -12.90
N VAL A 78 -17.93 -0.75 -13.43
CA VAL A 78 -18.20 -0.86 -14.87
C VAL A 78 -19.35 0.06 -15.25
N CYS A 79 -19.13 0.91 -16.25
CA CYS A 79 -20.15 1.86 -16.72
C CYS A 79 -21.09 1.17 -17.72
N VAL A 80 -22.32 0.85 -17.29
CA VAL A 80 -23.28 0.12 -18.15
C VAL A 80 -24.14 1.10 -18.96
N MET A 81 -24.59 2.19 -18.32
CA MET A 81 -25.38 3.27 -18.93
C MET A 81 -25.13 4.60 -18.19
N ALA A 82 -25.55 5.72 -18.77
CA ALA A 82 -25.43 7.04 -18.12
C ALA A 82 -26.13 7.03 -16.73
N GLY A 83 -25.32 6.99 -15.67
CA GLY A 83 -25.79 6.97 -14.28
C GLY A 83 -26.02 5.59 -13.67
N GLN A 84 -25.70 4.49 -14.36
CA GLN A 84 -25.78 3.13 -13.82
C GLN A 84 -24.42 2.43 -13.91
N THR A 85 -23.93 1.98 -12.76
CA THR A 85 -22.60 1.39 -12.61
C THR A 85 -22.71 0.06 -11.87
N ASP A 86 -22.19 -1.00 -12.48
CA ASP A 86 -22.07 -2.30 -11.82
C ASP A 86 -20.75 -2.34 -11.06
N THR A 87 -20.77 -2.84 -9.83
CA THR A 87 -19.58 -2.90 -8.97
C THR A 87 -19.19 -4.34 -8.65
N TYR A 88 -17.93 -4.67 -8.88
CA TYR A 88 -17.36 -5.98 -8.60
C TYR A 88 -16.23 -5.86 -7.56
N TYR A 89 -16.18 -6.80 -6.62
CA TYR A 89 -15.21 -6.82 -5.53
C TYR A 89 -14.38 -8.10 -5.48
N LYS A 90 -14.87 -9.19 -6.10
CA LYS A 90 -14.12 -10.46 -6.12
C LYS A 90 -13.11 -10.42 -7.24
N ILE A 91 -11.89 -10.83 -6.93
CA ILE A 91 -10.79 -10.88 -7.90
C ILE A 91 -11.12 -11.79 -9.10
N GLU A 92 -11.84 -12.89 -8.86
CA GLU A 92 -12.30 -13.83 -9.90
C GLU A 92 -13.22 -13.17 -10.94
N ASP A 93 -13.98 -12.14 -10.54
CA ASP A 93 -14.89 -11.42 -11.42
C ASP A 93 -14.18 -10.28 -12.20
N ILE A 94 -12.95 -9.93 -11.79
CA ILE A 94 -12.15 -8.81 -12.31
C ILE A 94 -11.01 -9.31 -13.21
N LEU A 95 -10.36 -10.42 -12.86
CA LEU A 95 -9.22 -10.98 -13.59
C LEU A 95 -9.58 -11.37 -15.03
N ASN A 96 -8.67 -11.04 -15.95
CA ASN A 96 -8.79 -11.29 -17.38
C ASN A 96 -10.08 -10.77 -18.03
N ARG A 97 -10.82 -9.92 -17.32
CA ARG A 97 -12.00 -9.26 -17.86
C ARG A 97 -11.55 -8.11 -18.74
N LYS A 98 -12.08 -8.06 -19.96
CA LYS A 98 -11.93 -6.90 -20.82
C LYS A 98 -12.71 -5.73 -20.22
N LEU A 99 -12.03 -4.61 -20.05
CA LEU A 99 -12.58 -3.36 -19.52
C LEU A 99 -12.80 -2.38 -20.66
N ASP A 100 -13.87 -1.59 -20.57
CA ASP A 100 -14.21 -0.60 -21.58
C ASP A 100 -13.80 0.82 -21.12
N PRO A 101 -13.56 1.75 -22.05
CA PRO A 101 -13.21 3.12 -21.71
C PRO A 101 -14.24 3.76 -20.78
N GLY A 102 -13.76 4.35 -19.68
CA GLY A 102 -14.59 4.93 -18.62
C GLY A 102 -14.85 4.03 -17.42
N ASP A 103 -14.53 2.72 -17.50
CA ASP A 103 -14.50 1.84 -16.34
C ASP A 103 -13.43 2.29 -15.34
N ARG A 104 -13.64 2.00 -14.05
CA ARG A 104 -12.72 2.38 -12.97
C ARG A 104 -12.32 1.19 -12.14
N LEU A 105 -11.03 0.92 -12.06
CA LEU A 105 -10.46 -0.07 -11.16
C LEU A 105 -9.75 0.64 -10.00
N THR A 106 -10.24 0.45 -8.79
CA THR A 106 -9.56 0.88 -7.56
C THR A 106 -8.77 -0.29 -6.99
N ILE A 107 -7.50 -0.06 -6.70
CA ILE A 107 -6.59 -1.03 -6.08
C ILE A 107 -6.12 -0.45 -4.75
N VAL A 108 -6.26 -1.21 -3.68
CA VAL A 108 -5.83 -0.82 -2.34
C VAL A 108 -4.94 -1.89 -1.75
N ALA A 109 -3.79 -1.49 -1.20
CA ALA A 109 -2.91 -2.38 -0.44
C ALA A 109 -2.86 -1.97 1.04
N TYR A 110 -3.09 -2.95 1.91
CA TYR A 110 -3.06 -2.80 3.36
C TYR A 110 -1.97 -3.68 3.96
N SER A 111 -1.08 -3.12 4.79
CA SER A 111 -0.14 -3.93 5.57
C SER A 111 -0.91 -4.71 6.65
N LEU A 112 -0.71 -6.03 6.69
CA LEU A 112 -1.30 -6.90 7.70
C LEU A 112 -0.55 -6.79 9.04
N GLU A 113 0.75 -6.54 8.97
CA GLU A 113 1.59 -6.38 10.15
C GLU A 113 1.90 -4.91 10.46
N PRO A 114 2.04 -4.55 11.74
CA PRO A 114 2.49 -3.22 12.10
C PRO A 114 3.99 -3.09 11.85
N SER A 115 4.39 -1.97 11.26
CA SER A 115 5.79 -1.64 11.03
C SER A 115 6.54 -1.49 12.36
N ILE A 116 7.88 -1.55 12.30
CA ILE A 116 8.73 -1.30 13.48
C ILE A 116 8.44 0.09 14.05
N PHE A 117 8.18 1.09 13.21
CA PHE A 117 7.85 2.43 13.64
C PHE A 117 6.56 2.46 14.46
N GLU A 118 5.51 1.80 13.98
CA GLU A 118 4.23 1.67 14.71
C GLU A 118 4.43 0.93 16.04
N LYS A 119 5.25 -0.13 16.06
CA LYS A 119 5.57 -0.87 17.29
C LYS A 119 6.35 -0.03 18.31
N VAL A 120 7.26 0.82 17.86
CA VAL A 120 8.10 1.68 18.73
C VAL A 120 7.33 2.89 19.25
N THR A 121 6.48 3.49 18.40
CA THR A 121 5.80 4.76 18.72
C THR A 121 4.36 4.59 19.19
N GLY A 122 3.73 3.45 18.94
CA GLY A 122 2.32 3.19 19.22
C GLY A 122 1.35 3.89 18.25
N VAL A 123 1.86 4.58 17.22
CA VAL A 123 1.03 5.22 16.19
C VAL A 123 0.56 4.16 15.20
N VAL A 124 -0.70 4.24 14.75
CA VAL A 124 -1.26 3.36 13.71
C VAL A 124 -1.38 4.15 12.40
N LEU A 125 -0.80 3.63 11.32
CA LEU A 125 -0.67 4.39 10.06
C LEU A 125 -1.29 3.74 8.81
N ARG A 126 -1.73 2.47 8.88
CA ARG A 126 -2.24 1.67 7.74
C ARG A 126 -3.43 2.35 7.04
N PRO A 127 -3.44 2.67 5.73
CA PRO A 127 -3.09 1.83 4.56
C PRO A 127 -1.72 2.14 3.92
N ALA A 128 -1.20 1.21 3.11
CA ALA A 128 0.09 1.37 2.43
C ALA A 128 -0.03 2.14 1.10
N GLY A 129 -1.15 2.00 0.39
CA GLY A 129 -1.44 2.79 -0.81
C GLY A 129 -2.83 2.54 -1.39
N VAL A 130 -3.37 3.55 -2.07
CA VAL A 130 -4.64 3.51 -2.81
C VAL A 130 -4.39 4.12 -4.19
N LYS A 131 -4.73 3.41 -5.25
CA LYS A 131 -4.67 3.93 -6.63
C LYS A 131 -5.94 3.60 -7.39
N VAL A 132 -6.33 4.52 -8.26
CA VAL A 132 -7.50 4.38 -9.13
C VAL A 132 -7.01 4.44 -10.57
N SER A 133 -7.25 3.38 -11.30
CA SER A 133 -7.09 3.30 -12.75
C SER A 133 -8.41 3.68 -13.40
N ILE A 134 -8.37 4.62 -14.34
CA ILE A 134 -9.50 4.93 -15.23
C ILE A 134 -9.08 4.39 -16.60
N ILE A 135 -9.90 3.53 -17.19
CA ILE A 135 -9.60 2.94 -18.49
C ILE A 135 -9.76 4.01 -19.57
N ALA A 136 -8.70 4.21 -20.35
CA ALA A 136 -8.60 5.24 -21.38
C ALA A 136 -9.12 4.75 -22.74
#